data_AF-A0A5B7EM84-F1
#
_entry.id   AF-A0A5B7EM84-F1
#
_cell.length_a   1.000
_cell.length_b   1.000
_cell.length_c   1.000
_cell.angle_alpha   90.00
_cell.angle_beta   90.00
_cell.angle_gamma   90.00
#
_symmetry.space_group_name_H-M   'P 1'
#
loop_
_entity.id
_entity.type
_entity.pdbx_description
1 polymer ?
#
loop_
_entity_poly.entity_id
_entity_poly.type
_entity_poly.pdbx_seq_one_letter_code
_entity_poly.pdbx_strand_id
1 'polypeptide(L)' 'MEISILGDINVHHQLWLSSPVIDQPGELAFNFDILHDVEQLVQHLTRIPERCGDTPNILNLFLISNPSV' A
#
# COMPACT_ATOMS: atom_id res chain seq x y z
N MET A 1 -12.45 17.03 -7.05
CA MET A 1 -12.49 15.92 -8.03
C MET A 1 -11.93 14.73 -7.31
N GLU A 2 -12.66 13.62 -7.26
CA GLU A 2 -12.22 12.41 -6.55
C GLU A 2 -11.37 11.54 -7.49
N ILE A 3 -10.20 11.13 -7.03
CA ILE A 3 -9.30 10.20 -7.70
C ILE A 3 -9.22 8.94 -6.85
N SER A 4 -9.41 7.79 -7.49
CA SER A 4 -9.16 6.50 -6.88
C SER A 4 -8.16 5.70 -7.72
N ILE A 5 -7.25 5.00 -7.06
CA ILE A 5 -6.22 4.17 -7.69
C ILE A 5 -6.32 2.78 -7.06
N LEU A 6 -6.56 1.77 -7.89
CA LEU A 6 -6.59 0.37 -7.48
C LEU A 6 -5.58 -0.41 -8.32
N GLY A 7 -4.69 -1.15 -7.65
CA GLY A 7 -3.72 -1.98 -8.36
C GLY A 7 -2.88 -2.86 -7.44
N ASP A 8 -2.31 -3.90 -8.02
CA ASP A 8 -1.20 -4.64 -7.43
C ASP A 8 0.10 -3.93 -7.83
N ILE A 9 0.81 -3.39 -6.85
CA ILE A 9 2.01 -2.57 -7.07
C ILE A 9 3.28 -3.33 -6.69
N ASN A 10 3.14 -4.49 -6.03
CA ASN A 10 4.24 -5.33 -5.54
C ASN A 10 5.37 -4.52 -4.87
N VAL A 11 4.98 -3.54 -4.03
CA VAL A 11 5.91 -2.73 -3.24
C VAL A 11 5.86 -3.14 -1.77
N HIS A 12 6.90 -2.81 -1.02
CA HIS A 12 7.04 -3.26 0.36
C HIS A 12 7.36 -2.10 1.30
N HIS A 13 6.47 -1.88 2.27
CA HIS A 13 6.69 -0.89 3.32
C HIS A 13 6.17 -1.41 4.65
N GLN A 14 6.98 -1.30 5.71
CA GLN A 14 6.69 -1.96 6.98
C GLN A 14 5.48 -1.37 7.71
N LEU A 15 5.41 -0.05 7.83
CA LEU A 15 4.31 0.61 8.56
C LEU A 15 3.02 0.67 7.73
N TRP A 16 3.15 1.07 6.46
CA TRP A 16 2.03 1.27 5.54
C TRP A 16 1.40 -0.03 5.01
N LEU A 17 2.19 -1.06 4.67
CA LEU A 17 1.70 -2.29 4.02
C LEU A 17 1.87 -3.56 4.88
N SER A 18 2.25 -3.41 6.15
CA SER A 18 2.54 -4.52 7.06
C SER A 18 3.57 -5.52 6.50
N SER A 19 4.49 -5.05 5.66
CA SER A 19 5.53 -5.88 5.07
C SER A 19 6.70 -6.08 6.06
N PRO A 20 7.35 -7.27 6.11
CA PRO A 20 8.55 -7.46 6.93
C PRO A 20 9.77 -6.70 6.39
N VAL A 21 9.70 -6.17 5.16
CA VAL A 21 10.80 -5.49 4.46
C VAL A 21 10.31 -4.13 3.96
N ILE A 22 11.24 -3.17 3.89
CA ILE A 22 11.06 -1.90 3.20
C ILE A 22 11.92 -1.94 1.94
N ASP A 23 11.32 -1.66 0.78
CA ASP A 23 12.03 -1.46 -0.47
C ASP A 23 11.90 -0.01 -0.96
N GLN A 24 12.81 0.39 -1.85
CA GLN A 24 12.82 1.76 -2.38
C GLN A 24 11.49 2.14 -3.05
N PRO A 25 10.85 1.27 -3.86
CA PRO A 25 9.51 1.56 -4.40
C PRO A 25 8.44 1.79 -3.31
N GLY A 26 8.46 1.02 -2.22
CA GLY A 26 7.52 1.16 -1.12
C GLY A 26 7.70 2.46 -0.34
N GLU A 27 8.94 2.92 -0.17
CA GLU A 27 9.23 4.24 0.43
C GLU A 27 8.76 5.40 -0.48
N LEU A 28 8.94 5.27 -1.80
CA LEU A 28 8.42 6.26 -2.76
C LEU A 28 6.89 6.30 -2.77
N ALA A 29 6.23 5.14 -2.76
CA ALA A 29 4.78 5.06 -2.76
C ALA A 29 4.18 5.59 -1.44
N PHE A 30 4.81 5.31 -0.30
CA PHE A 30 4.40 5.89 0.99
C PHE A 30 4.53 7.42 1.02
N ASN A 31 5.64 7.97 0.50
CA ASN A 31 5.83 9.41 0.40
C ASN A 31 4.85 10.07 -0.58
N PHE A 32 4.52 9.38 -1.68
CA PHE A 32 3.49 9.81 -2.61
C PHE A 32 2.14 9.96 -1.91
N ASP A 33 1.73 8.96 -1.12
CA ASP A 33 0.46 8.98 -0.39
C ASP A 33 0.35 10.21 0.54
N ILE A 34 1.40 10.47 1.33
CA ILE A 34 1.46 11.61 2.23
C ILE A 34 1.43 12.94 1.47
N LEU A 35 2.18 13.05 0.38
CA LEU A 35 2.30 14.29 -0.38
C LEU A 35 1.01 14.67 -1.11
N HIS A 36 0.25 13.67 -1.53
CA HIS A 36 -0.98 13.86 -2.31
C HIS A 36 -2.26 13.77 -1.47
N ASP A 37 -2.15 13.63 -0.15
CA ASP A 37 -3.29 13.50 0.77
C ASP A 37 -4.27 12.41 0.30
N VAL A 38 -3.71 11.29 -0.15
CA VAL A 38 -4.47 10.10 -0.55
C VAL A 38 -4.34 9.05 0.55
N GLU A 39 -5.45 8.38 0.84
CA GLU A 39 -5.53 7.38 1.90
C GLU A 39 -5.61 5.97 1.33
N GLN A 40 -4.81 5.07 1.90
CA GLN A 40 -4.89 3.63 1.64
C GLN A 40 -6.03 2.99 2.44
N LEU A 41 -7.06 2.53 1.74
CA LEU A 41 -8.27 1.95 2.34
C LEU A 41 -8.13 0.45 2.67
N VAL A 42 -7.18 -0.26 2.06
CA VAL A 42 -6.95 -1.68 2.34
C VAL A 42 -6.12 -1.81 3.61
N GLN A 43 -6.75 -2.28 4.69
CA GLN A 43 -6.09 -2.54 5.99
C GLN A 43 -5.88 -4.03 6.27
N HIS A 44 -6.44 -4.90 5.44
CA HIS A 44 -6.33 -6.35 5.59
C HIS A 44 -5.32 -6.94 4.63
N LEU A 45 -4.63 -7.98 5.08
CA LEU A 45 -3.68 -8.75 4.28
C LEU A 45 -4.36 -9.26 3.01
N THR A 46 -3.84 -8.88 1.86
CA THR A 46 -4.36 -9.34 0.55
C THR A 46 -3.51 -10.43 -0.06
N ARG A 47 -2.28 -10.64 0.42
CA ARG A 47 -1.39 -11.71 -0.02
C ARG A 47 -1.49 -12.91 0.90
N ILE A 48 -1.84 -14.06 0.33
CA ILE A 48 -1.58 -15.36 0.94
C ILE A 48 -0.15 -15.76 0.58
N PRO A 49 0.71 -16.07 1.56
CA PRO A 49 2.05 -16.59 1.30
C PRO A 49 2.03 -17.80 0.37
N GLU A 50 2.70 -17.72 -0.77
CA GLU A 50 2.84 -18.85 -1.70
C GLU A 50 3.96 -19.82 -1.28
N ARG A 51 4.85 -19.37 -0.39
CA ARG A 51 6.01 -20.11 0.10
C ARG A 51 5.96 -20.27 1.61
N CYS A 52 6.42 -21.43 2.08
CA CYS A 52 6.54 -21.68 3.52
C CYS A 52 7.59 -20.71 4.12
N GLY A 53 7.18 -19.89 5.07
CA GLY A 53 8.02 -18.88 5.73
C GLY A 53 7.85 -17.45 5.22
N ASP A 54 7.08 -17.23 4.14
CA ASP A 54 6.70 -15.88 3.72
C ASP A 54 5.66 -15.30 4.71
N THR A 55 5.88 -14.05 5.14
CA THR A 55 4.91 -13.33 5.97
C THR A 55 3.79 -12.77 5.10
N PRO A 56 2.51 -12.91 5.49
CA PRO A 56 1.42 -12.21 4.83
C PRO A 56 1.69 -10.69 4.83
N ASN A 57 1.41 -10.03 3.71
CA ASN A 57 1.46 -8.57 3.62
C ASN A 57 0.33 -8.03 2.72
N ILE A 58 0.20 -6.70 2.68
CA ILE A 58 -0.72 -6.01 1.77
C ILE A 58 0.03 -5.79 0.46
N LEU A 59 -0.49 -6.36 -0.64
CA LEU A 59 0.04 -6.14 -2.01
C LEU A 59 -0.87 -5.27 -2.85
N ASN A 60 -2.18 -5.33 -2.59
CA ASN A 60 -3.15 -4.54 -3.33
C ASN A 60 -3.30 -3.18 -2.65
N LEU A 61 -3.16 -2.14 -3.44
CA LEU A 61 -3.38 -0.76 -3.02
C LEU A 61 -4.76 -0.30 -3.48
N PHE A 62 -5.49 0.34 -2.59
CA PHE A 62 -6.67 1.12 -2.92
C PHE A 62 -6.55 2.51 -2.30
N LEU A 63 -6.06 3.45 -3.12
CA LEU A 63 -5.92 4.84 -2.73
C LEU A 63 -7.16 5.62 -3.09
N ILE A 64 -7.58 6.50 -2.19
CA ILE A 64 -8.63 7.48 -2.43
C ILE A 64 -8.13 8.86 -2.04
N SER A 65 -8.29 9.84 -2.93
CA SER A 65 -8.14 11.25 -2.54
C SER A 65 -9.36 11.67 -1.73
N ASN A 66 -9.16 12.29 -0.58
CA ASN A 66 -10.29 12.86 0.16
C ASN A 66 -10.85 14.09 -0.60
N PRO A 67 -12.12 14.09 -1.05
CA PRO A 67 -12.69 15.24 -1.76
C PRO A 67 -12.99 16.44 -0.83
N SER A 68 -12.68 16.31 0.47
CA SER A 68 -12.98 17.33 1.49
C SER A 68 -11.93 18.45 1.59
N VAL A 69 -10.94 18.47 0.69
CA VAL A 69 -10.07 19.62 0.41
C VAL A 69 -10.42 20.20 -0.97
#